data_AF-A0A1G8NST8-F1
#
_entry.id   AF-A0A1G8NST8-F1
#
_cell.length_a   1.000
_cell.length_b   1.000
_cell.length_c   1.000
_cell.angle_alpha   90.00
_cell.angle_beta   90.00
_cell.angle_gamma   90.00
#
_symmetry.space_group_name_H-M   'P 1'
#
loop_
_entity.id
_entity.type
_entity.pdbx_description
1 polymer ?
#
loop_
_entity_poly.entity_id
_entity_poly.type
_entity_poly.pdbx_seq_one_letter_code
_entity_poly.pdbx_strand_id
1 'polypeptide(L)'
;MKDGLARRRHDAYFKHLESYAPQLDSWRLRAQRIEPPQLGSELDADNKVFVHLISDEARLSLISAGEHLRLAWTAVKAGELYPTAHFTTLRGALLASAQAVYILGPDEPGVRRERGLTVIVEAYKRLRQFHLECLNMPDLSDDDRRKTHEQMVWLDGRRATAIKAGGQPRGPNISDDVIPYAANFVFVGEPDKQNSVMLLWRQMSGDAHALTWSMTLRATLGPTQKGEPLTAGTAAGSLEAIAEPFVASFRLLKRGWSLFDQRCEASEGR
;
A
#
# COMPACT_ATOMS: atom_id res chain seq x y z
N MET A 1 3.20 40.44 -8.06
CA MET A 1 3.90 39.95 -6.85
C MET A 1 3.35 38.62 -6.32
N LYS A 2 2.02 38.39 -6.29
CA LYS A 2 1.40 37.12 -5.87
C LYS A 2 1.74 35.91 -6.76
N ASP A 3 1.78 36.08 -8.09
CA ASP A 3 2.08 34.97 -9.03
C ASP A 3 3.50 34.42 -8.89
N GLY A 4 4.48 35.28 -8.59
CA GLY A 4 5.86 34.86 -8.37
C GLY A 4 6.05 34.06 -7.08
N LEU A 5 5.18 34.20 -6.08
CA LEU A 5 5.24 33.41 -4.85
C LEU A 5 4.56 32.04 -5.02
N ALA A 6 3.42 31.99 -5.73
CA ALA A 6 2.74 30.75 -6.05
C ALA A 6 3.61 29.84 -6.92
N ARG A 7 4.25 30.39 -7.96
CA ARG A 7 5.18 29.65 -8.83
C ARG A 7 6.38 29.10 -8.06
N ARG A 8 7.01 29.90 -7.19
CA ARG A 8 8.12 29.45 -6.34
C ARG A 8 7.73 28.30 -5.38
N ARG A 9 6.52 28.33 -4.81
CA ARG A 9 6.02 27.24 -3.97
C ARG A 9 5.79 25.96 -4.77
N HIS A 10 5.15 26.07 -5.94
CA HIS A 10 4.96 24.95 -6.86
C HIS A 10 6.31 24.30 -7.23
N ASP A 11 7.30 25.12 -7.63
CA ASP A 11 8.63 24.63 -7.99
C ASP A 11 9.34 23.93 -6.81
N ALA A 12 9.11 24.40 -5.58
CA ALA A 12 9.67 23.77 -4.38
C ALA A 12 9.07 22.38 -4.13
N TYR A 13 7.75 22.23 -4.22
CA TYR A 13 7.11 20.92 -4.08
C TYR A 13 7.52 19.96 -5.21
N PHE A 14 7.59 20.45 -6.45
CA PHE A 14 8.04 19.65 -7.57
C PHE A 14 9.46 19.11 -7.34
N LYS A 15 10.42 19.98 -7.01
CA LYS A 15 11.80 19.60 -6.71
C LYS A 15 11.89 18.64 -5.52
N HIS A 16 11.06 18.85 -4.50
CA HIS A 16 11.00 17.95 -3.36
C HIS A 16 10.57 16.53 -3.78
N LEU A 17 9.49 16.41 -4.55
CA LEU A 17 9.03 15.12 -5.07
C LEU A 17 10.03 14.48 -6.05
N GLU A 18 10.65 15.30 -6.91
CA GLU A 18 11.67 14.87 -7.85
C GLU A 18 12.88 14.24 -7.16
N SER A 19 13.24 14.71 -5.97
CA SER A 19 14.39 14.18 -5.21
C SER A 19 14.27 12.69 -4.87
N TYR A 20 13.06 12.13 -4.86
CA TYR A 20 12.81 10.71 -4.60
C TYR A 20 12.91 9.82 -5.86
N ALA A 21 12.88 10.42 -7.06
CA ALA A 21 12.82 9.70 -8.32
C ALA A 21 13.98 8.71 -8.54
N PRO A 22 15.26 9.04 -8.23
CA PRO A 22 16.36 8.10 -8.41
C PRO A 22 16.18 6.81 -7.59
N GLN A 23 15.72 6.94 -6.33
CA GLN A 23 15.51 5.79 -5.46
C GLN A 23 14.31 4.95 -5.94
N LEU A 24 13.21 5.60 -6.36
CA LEU A 24 12.07 4.89 -6.96
C LEU A 24 12.44 4.12 -8.24
N ASP A 25 13.35 4.66 -9.04
CA ASP A 25 13.86 4.00 -10.24
C ASP A 25 14.78 2.82 -9.89
N SER A 26 15.64 2.95 -8.88
CA SER A 26 16.46 1.82 -8.40
C SER A 26 15.60 0.64 -7.95
N TRP A 27 14.49 0.89 -7.24
CA TRP A 27 13.57 -0.17 -6.84
C TRP A 27 12.76 -0.72 -8.01
N ARG A 28 12.45 0.09 -9.04
CA ARG A 28 11.85 -0.39 -10.29
C ARG A 28 12.76 -1.41 -10.97
N LEU A 29 14.05 -1.10 -11.08
CA LEU A 29 15.03 -2.01 -11.66
C LEU A 29 15.22 -3.26 -10.80
N ARG A 30 15.26 -3.11 -9.48
CA ARG A 30 15.35 -4.24 -8.53
C ARG A 30 14.14 -5.18 -8.66
N ALA A 31 12.94 -4.65 -8.84
CA ALA A 31 11.70 -5.43 -8.98
C ALA A 31 11.74 -6.46 -10.14
N GLN A 32 12.54 -6.20 -11.18
CA GLN A 32 12.69 -7.06 -12.36
C GLN A 32 13.54 -8.31 -12.11
N ARG A 33 14.19 -8.41 -10.94
CA ARG A 33 15.03 -9.55 -10.56
C ARG A 33 14.29 -10.43 -9.57
N ILE A 34 14.58 -11.72 -9.57
CA ILE A 34 14.22 -12.61 -8.47
C ILE A 34 15.33 -12.48 -7.42
N GLU A 35 14.93 -12.32 -6.16
CA GLU A 35 15.85 -12.11 -5.05
C GLU A 35 15.39 -12.97 -3.87
N PRO A 36 15.77 -14.26 -3.86
CA PRO A 36 15.42 -15.13 -2.76
C PRO A 36 16.22 -14.73 -1.51
N PRO A 37 15.67 -14.90 -0.29
CA PRO A 37 16.43 -14.75 0.95
C PRO A 37 17.66 -15.66 0.95
N GLN A 38 18.76 -15.22 1.55
CA GLN A 38 19.94 -16.06 1.71
C GLN A 38 19.64 -17.25 2.63
N LEU A 39 20.22 -18.41 2.35
CA LEU A 39 20.08 -19.59 3.21
C LEU A 39 20.53 -19.27 4.64
N GLY A 40 19.70 -19.60 5.62
CA GLY A 40 19.97 -19.31 7.03
C GLY A 40 19.62 -17.89 7.49
N SER A 41 19.15 -17.02 6.58
CA SER A 41 18.58 -15.72 6.96
C SER A 41 17.24 -15.88 7.71
N GLU A 42 16.78 -14.80 8.32
CA GLU A 42 15.50 -14.78 9.02
C GLU A 42 14.32 -15.07 8.09
N LEU A 43 14.29 -14.47 6.89
CA LEU A 43 13.23 -14.72 5.92
C LEU A 43 13.32 -16.11 5.29
N ASP A 44 14.52 -16.69 5.14
CA ASP A 44 14.66 -18.10 4.74
C ASP A 44 14.03 -19.03 5.79
N ALA A 45 14.23 -18.74 7.08
CA ALA A 45 13.58 -19.50 8.14
C ALA A 45 12.06 -19.30 8.16
N ASP A 46 11.58 -18.07 7.95
CA ASP A 46 10.16 -17.76 7.90
C ASP A 46 9.47 -18.44 6.71
N ASN A 47 10.13 -18.53 5.56
CA ASN A 47 9.59 -19.23 4.38
C ASN A 47 9.35 -20.73 4.58
N LYS A 48 9.99 -21.37 5.56
CA LYS A 48 9.86 -22.83 5.77
C LYS A 48 8.53 -23.24 6.39
N VAL A 49 7.74 -22.31 6.94
CA VAL A 49 6.48 -22.66 7.62
C VAL A 49 5.32 -22.95 6.67
N PHE A 50 5.40 -22.51 5.42
CA PHE A 50 4.33 -22.69 4.44
C PHE A 50 4.86 -22.66 3.00
N VAL A 51 4.13 -23.28 2.08
CA VAL A 51 4.50 -23.41 0.66
C VAL A 51 4.49 -22.09 -0.12
N HIS A 52 3.62 -21.14 0.26
CA HIS A 52 3.66 -19.78 -0.29
C HIS A 52 4.62 -18.98 0.58
N LEU A 53 5.70 -18.52 -0.04
CA LEU A 53 6.80 -17.86 0.63
C LEU A 53 6.37 -16.49 1.16
N ILE A 54 6.60 -16.25 2.46
CA ILE A 54 6.33 -14.95 3.10
C ILE A 54 7.22 -13.86 2.49
N SER A 55 8.45 -14.20 2.10
CA SER A 55 9.34 -13.27 1.41
C SER A 55 8.72 -12.75 0.11
N ASP A 56 8.03 -13.60 -0.64
CA ASP A 56 7.44 -13.21 -1.92
C ASP A 56 6.24 -12.28 -1.71
N GLU A 57 5.40 -12.55 -0.72
CA GLU A 57 4.28 -11.69 -0.34
C GLU A 57 4.75 -10.30 0.13
N ALA A 58 5.77 -10.26 0.99
CA ALA A 58 6.38 -9.02 1.45
C ALA A 58 7.01 -8.24 0.28
N ARG A 59 7.72 -8.92 -0.61
CA ARG A 59 8.36 -8.32 -1.79
C ARG A 59 7.34 -7.80 -2.80
N LEU A 60 6.26 -8.54 -3.06
CA LEU A 60 5.16 -8.09 -3.91
C LEU A 60 4.56 -6.78 -3.38
N SER A 61 4.37 -6.69 -2.06
CA SER A 61 3.88 -5.47 -1.39
C SER A 61 4.83 -4.28 -1.62
N LEU A 62 6.15 -4.48 -1.52
CA LEU A 62 7.16 -3.44 -1.79
C LEU A 62 7.17 -3.00 -3.26
N ILE A 63 7.04 -3.94 -4.19
CA ILE A 63 7.01 -3.65 -5.64
C ILE A 63 5.77 -2.83 -5.98
N SER A 64 4.60 -3.29 -5.54
CA SER A 64 3.32 -2.61 -5.77
C SER A 64 3.33 -1.20 -5.20
N ALA A 65 3.86 -1.00 -3.98
CA ALA A 65 4.00 0.32 -3.39
C ALA A 65 4.86 1.26 -4.27
N GLY A 66 5.98 0.75 -4.80
CA GLY A 66 6.84 1.48 -5.72
C GLY A 66 6.15 1.81 -7.05
N GLU A 67 5.33 0.90 -7.59
CA GLU A 67 4.55 1.14 -8.80
C GLU A 67 3.53 2.27 -8.61
N HIS A 68 2.79 2.25 -7.50
CA HIS A 68 1.84 3.32 -7.18
C HIS A 68 2.53 4.68 -7.01
N LEU A 69 3.66 4.75 -6.30
CA LEU A 69 4.44 6.00 -6.18
C LEU A 69 4.94 6.50 -7.54
N ARG A 70 5.45 5.60 -8.39
CA ARG A 70 5.91 5.96 -9.74
C ARG A 70 4.75 6.40 -10.65
N LEU A 71 3.57 5.79 -10.52
CA LEU A 71 2.38 6.20 -11.27
C LEU A 71 1.97 7.63 -10.89
N ALA A 72 1.86 7.92 -9.58
CA ALA A 72 1.60 9.27 -9.10
C ALA A 72 2.66 10.27 -9.60
N TRP A 73 3.94 9.90 -9.52
CA TRP A 73 5.02 10.74 -10.02
C TRP A 73 4.99 10.95 -11.55
N THR A 74 4.56 9.95 -12.31
CA THR A 74 4.44 10.04 -13.78
C THR A 74 3.38 11.06 -14.18
N ALA A 75 2.23 11.07 -13.51
CA ALA A 75 1.20 12.10 -13.72
C ALA A 75 1.72 13.50 -13.36
N VAL A 76 2.39 13.64 -12.22
CA VAL A 76 3.02 14.92 -11.81
C VAL A 76 4.00 15.44 -12.87
N LYS A 77 4.88 14.58 -13.40
CA LYS A 77 5.83 14.96 -14.46
C LYS A 77 5.14 15.35 -15.77
N ALA A 78 3.98 14.78 -16.06
CA ALA A 78 3.18 15.12 -17.22
C ALA A 78 2.42 16.45 -17.05
N GLY A 79 2.49 17.10 -15.88
CA GLY A 79 1.70 18.29 -15.57
C GLY A 79 0.24 17.96 -15.23
N GLU A 80 -0.08 16.69 -15.02
CA GLU A 80 -1.42 16.20 -14.74
C GLU A 80 -1.61 16.07 -13.22
N LEU A 81 -2.45 16.96 -12.65
CA LEU A 81 -2.78 16.94 -11.23
C LEU A 81 -4.28 16.69 -11.03
N TYR A 82 -4.62 15.42 -10.77
CA TYR A 82 -5.98 15.00 -10.46
C TYR A 82 -6.29 15.16 -8.96
N PRO A 83 -7.40 15.82 -8.57
CA PRO A 83 -7.75 16.09 -7.17
C PRO A 83 -8.14 14.86 -6.35
N THR A 84 -8.55 13.77 -7.01
CA THR A 84 -9.00 12.51 -6.37
C THR A 84 -8.12 11.33 -6.78
N ALA A 85 -7.81 11.19 -8.07
CA ALA A 85 -7.06 10.02 -8.57
C ALA A 85 -5.66 9.89 -7.95
N HIS A 86 -4.96 11.00 -7.68
CA HIS A 86 -3.67 10.94 -6.96
C HIS A 86 -3.82 10.34 -5.56
N PHE A 87 -4.87 10.71 -4.83
CA PHE A 87 -5.12 10.19 -3.48
C PHE A 87 -5.46 8.71 -3.53
N THR A 88 -6.25 8.27 -4.52
CA THR A 88 -6.51 6.83 -4.75
C THR A 88 -5.23 6.07 -5.08
N THR A 89 -4.37 6.60 -5.96
CA THR A 89 -3.08 5.96 -6.29
C THR A 89 -2.16 5.90 -5.07
N LEU A 90 -2.03 7.01 -4.32
CA LEU A 90 -1.18 7.08 -3.13
C LEU A 90 -1.74 6.24 -1.97
N ARG A 91 -3.05 5.97 -1.93
CA ARG A 91 -3.64 4.98 -1.03
C ARG A 91 -3.03 3.60 -1.24
N GLY A 92 -2.90 3.19 -2.50
CA GLY A 92 -2.28 1.92 -2.87
C GLY A 92 -0.82 1.86 -2.42
N ALA A 93 -0.08 2.95 -2.62
CA ALA A 93 1.30 3.08 -2.14
C ALA A 93 1.40 2.95 -0.61
N LEU A 94 0.57 3.69 0.12
CA LEU A 94 0.57 3.67 1.58
C LEU A 94 0.22 2.29 2.13
N LEU A 95 -0.85 1.67 1.60
CA LEU A 95 -1.29 0.34 2.00
C LEU A 95 -0.20 -0.71 1.77
N ALA A 96 0.33 -0.79 0.55
CA ALA A 96 1.28 -1.83 0.18
C ALA A 96 2.62 -1.67 0.92
N SER A 97 3.09 -0.43 1.12
CA SER A 97 4.29 -0.18 1.93
C SER A 97 4.08 -0.48 3.40
N ALA A 98 2.92 -0.11 3.96
CA ALA A 98 2.56 -0.44 5.34
C ALA A 98 2.44 -1.96 5.56
N GLN A 99 1.86 -2.69 4.62
CA GLN A 99 1.76 -4.15 4.67
C GLN A 99 3.15 -4.81 4.70
N ALA A 100 4.08 -4.35 3.86
CA ALA A 100 5.45 -4.85 3.90
C ALA A 100 6.12 -4.60 5.26
N VAL A 101 5.99 -3.38 5.81
CA VAL A 101 6.50 -3.05 7.16
C VAL A 101 5.80 -3.89 8.24
N TYR A 102 4.50 -4.14 8.11
CA TYR A 102 3.73 -4.96 9.04
C TYR A 102 4.24 -6.39 9.11
N ILE A 103 4.54 -7.00 7.95
CA ILE A 103 5.09 -8.36 7.87
C ILE A 103 6.53 -8.39 8.40
N LEU A 104 7.40 -7.48 7.94
CA LEU A 104 8.85 -7.56 8.15
C LEU A 104 9.36 -6.89 9.42
N GLY A 105 8.58 -5.95 9.96
CA GLY A 105 8.96 -5.11 11.09
C GLY A 105 9.24 -5.86 12.39
N PRO A 106 8.43 -6.85 12.81
CA PRO A 106 8.66 -7.55 14.07
C PRO A 106 10.02 -8.25 14.11
N ASP A 107 10.74 -8.16 15.22
CA ASP A 107 11.97 -8.92 15.45
C ASP A 107 11.69 -10.37 15.85
N GLU A 108 10.53 -10.63 16.44
CA GLU A 108 10.11 -11.97 16.83
C GLU A 108 9.68 -12.79 15.59
N PRO A 109 10.33 -13.94 15.30
CA PRO A 109 10.00 -14.75 14.12
C PRO A 109 8.55 -15.24 14.11
N GLY A 110 8.01 -15.59 15.28
CA GLY A 110 6.61 -16.04 15.41
C GLY A 110 5.62 -14.99 14.91
N VAL A 111 5.80 -13.73 15.31
CA VAL A 111 4.95 -12.62 14.90
C VAL A 111 5.11 -12.34 13.40
N ARG A 112 6.34 -12.36 12.85
CA ARG A 112 6.54 -12.19 11.39
C ARG A 112 5.81 -13.27 10.59
N ARG A 113 5.95 -14.54 11.00
CA ARG A 113 5.31 -15.69 10.34
C ARG A 113 3.81 -15.59 10.38
N GLU A 114 3.24 -15.32 11.56
CA GLU A 114 1.80 -15.13 11.71
C GLU A 114 1.29 -14.03 10.78
N ARG A 115 1.95 -12.87 10.76
CA ARG A 115 1.52 -11.73 9.93
C ARG A 115 1.64 -12.01 8.44
N GLY A 116 2.75 -12.61 8.00
CA GLY A 116 2.94 -13.03 6.61
C GLY A 116 1.86 -14.03 6.16
N LEU A 117 1.61 -15.06 6.95
CA LEU A 117 0.55 -16.04 6.66
C LEU A 117 -0.84 -15.42 6.70
N THR A 118 -1.09 -14.47 7.60
CA THR A 118 -2.37 -13.76 7.69
C THR A 118 -2.68 -12.96 6.42
N VAL A 119 -1.67 -12.30 5.84
CA VAL A 119 -1.80 -11.62 4.55
C VAL A 119 -2.07 -12.63 3.42
N ILE A 120 -1.33 -13.74 3.37
CA ILE A 120 -1.54 -14.83 2.40
C ILE A 120 -2.97 -15.41 2.51
N VAL A 121 -3.49 -15.60 3.73
CA VAL A 121 -4.86 -16.07 3.97
C VAL A 121 -5.90 -15.10 3.38
N GLU A 122 -5.68 -13.79 3.53
CA GLU A 122 -6.55 -12.77 2.92
C GLU A 122 -6.47 -12.80 1.40
N ALA A 123 -5.27 -12.97 0.81
CA ALA A 123 -5.10 -13.09 -0.63
C ALA A 123 -5.90 -14.28 -1.21
N TYR A 124 -5.80 -15.47 -0.60
CA TYR A 124 -6.59 -16.64 -1.01
C TYR A 124 -8.10 -16.41 -0.85
N LYS A 125 -8.52 -15.77 0.25
CA LYS A 125 -9.92 -15.44 0.49
C LYS A 125 -10.47 -14.50 -0.60
N ARG A 126 -9.71 -13.49 -1.02
CA ARG A 126 -10.14 -12.54 -2.07
C ARG A 126 -10.15 -13.16 -3.46
N LEU A 127 -9.14 -13.97 -3.80
CA LEU A 127 -9.14 -14.69 -5.07
C LEU A 127 -10.30 -15.70 -5.16
N ARG A 128 -10.63 -16.36 -4.06
CA ARG A 128 -11.81 -17.24 -3.99
C ARG A 128 -13.11 -16.45 -4.19
N GLN A 129 -13.22 -15.27 -3.59
CA GLN A 129 -14.39 -14.40 -3.78
C GLN A 129 -14.54 -14.01 -5.26
N PHE A 130 -13.45 -13.62 -5.92
CA PHE A 130 -13.44 -13.33 -7.35
C PHE A 130 -13.95 -14.53 -8.17
N HIS A 131 -13.44 -15.74 -7.92
CA HIS A 131 -13.91 -16.94 -8.62
C HIS A 131 -15.39 -17.26 -8.36
N LEU A 132 -15.88 -17.01 -7.15
CA LEU A 132 -17.31 -17.16 -6.85
C LEU A 132 -18.17 -16.20 -7.69
N GLU A 133 -17.70 -14.96 -7.89
CA GLU A 133 -18.38 -14.00 -8.75
C GLU A 133 -18.33 -14.42 -10.23
N CYS A 134 -17.21 -14.98 -10.70
CA CYS A 134 -17.11 -15.52 -12.07
C CYS A 134 -18.18 -16.60 -12.37
N LEU A 135 -18.56 -17.42 -11.39
CA LEU A 135 -19.58 -18.46 -11.58
C LEU A 135 -20.97 -17.91 -11.91
N ASN A 136 -21.22 -16.63 -11.63
CA ASN A 136 -22.48 -15.94 -11.94
C ASN A 136 -22.50 -15.37 -13.38
N MET A 137 -21.43 -15.54 -14.17
CA MET A 137 -21.41 -15.08 -15.55
C MET A 137 -22.40 -15.90 -16.41
N PRO A 138 -23.28 -15.24 -17.18
CA PRO A 138 -24.36 -15.91 -17.91
C PRO A 138 -23.86 -16.85 -19.01
N ASP A 139 -22.76 -16.50 -19.69
CA ASP A 139 -22.19 -17.26 -20.80
C ASP A 139 -20.94 -18.05 -20.41
N LEU A 140 -20.81 -18.41 -19.12
CA LEU A 140 -19.68 -19.21 -18.65
C LEU A 140 -19.79 -20.64 -19.17
N SER A 141 -18.81 -21.06 -19.97
CA SER A 141 -18.73 -22.42 -20.50
C SER A 141 -18.67 -23.47 -19.38
N ASP A 142 -19.14 -24.68 -19.65
CA ASP A 142 -19.08 -25.78 -18.67
C ASP A 142 -17.63 -26.12 -18.27
N ASP A 143 -16.69 -26.00 -19.20
CA ASP A 143 -15.27 -26.23 -18.92
C ASP A 143 -14.69 -25.14 -17.99
N ASP A 144 -15.00 -23.87 -18.24
CA ASP A 144 -14.57 -22.77 -17.36
C ASP A 144 -15.24 -22.84 -16.00
N ARG A 145 -16.51 -23.26 -15.94
CA ARG A 145 -17.21 -23.53 -14.68
C ARG A 145 -16.52 -24.61 -13.88
N ARG A 146 -16.17 -25.74 -14.52
CA ARG A 146 -15.43 -26.84 -13.88
C ARG A 146 -14.06 -26.37 -13.38
N LYS A 147 -13.27 -25.69 -14.22
CA LYS A 147 -11.97 -25.12 -13.83
C LYS A 147 -12.09 -24.16 -12.66
N THR A 148 -13.11 -23.29 -12.67
CA THR A 148 -13.36 -22.34 -11.58
C THR A 148 -13.68 -23.05 -10.26
N HIS A 149 -14.50 -24.10 -10.30
CA HIS A 149 -14.75 -24.94 -9.12
C HIS A 149 -13.48 -25.64 -8.61
N GLU A 150 -12.66 -26.21 -9.51
CA GLU A 150 -11.38 -26.83 -9.14
C GLU A 150 -10.43 -25.83 -8.46
N GLN A 151 -10.35 -24.60 -8.98
CA GLN A 151 -9.57 -23.51 -8.36
C GLN A 151 -10.11 -23.15 -6.97
N MET A 152 -11.42 -23.05 -6.80
CA MET A 152 -12.01 -22.76 -5.49
C MET A 152 -11.71 -23.84 -4.44
N VAL A 153 -11.80 -25.13 -4.81
CA VAL A 153 -11.44 -26.25 -3.93
C VAL A 153 -9.96 -26.19 -3.55
N TRP A 154 -9.08 -25.90 -4.51
CA TRP A 154 -7.66 -25.72 -4.25
C TRP A 154 -7.38 -24.55 -3.30
N LEU A 155 -8.03 -23.41 -3.51
CA LEU A 155 -7.91 -22.22 -2.65
C LEU A 155 -8.41 -22.48 -1.23
N ASP A 156 -9.52 -23.22 -1.08
CA ASP A 156 -10.05 -23.59 0.24
C ASP A 156 -9.05 -24.48 1.00
N GLY A 157 -8.43 -25.45 0.34
CA GLY A 157 -7.38 -26.28 0.92
C GLY A 157 -6.12 -25.50 1.30
N ARG A 158 -5.65 -24.60 0.41
CA ARG A 158 -4.48 -23.73 0.68
C ARG A 158 -4.73 -22.80 1.85
N ARG A 159 -5.88 -22.14 1.89
CA ARG A 159 -6.28 -21.24 2.97
C ARG A 159 -6.37 -21.97 4.30
N ALA A 160 -7.01 -23.14 4.35
CA ALA A 160 -7.10 -23.93 5.57
C ALA A 160 -5.71 -24.35 6.10
N THR A 161 -4.79 -24.71 5.19
CA THR A 161 -3.42 -25.08 5.54
C THR A 161 -2.62 -23.88 6.06
N ALA A 162 -2.74 -22.71 5.43
CA ALA A 162 -2.10 -21.48 5.90
C ALA A 162 -2.60 -21.06 7.30
N ILE A 163 -3.90 -21.22 7.56
CA ILE A 163 -4.48 -20.99 8.90
C ILE A 163 -3.88 -21.96 9.92
N LYS A 164 -3.80 -23.25 9.58
CA LYS A 164 -3.18 -24.26 10.44
C LYS A 164 -1.70 -23.99 10.72
N ALA A 165 -0.99 -23.37 9.77
CA ALA A 165 0.40 -22.96 9.92
C ALA A 165 0.58 -21.68 10.77
N GLY A 166 -0.51 -21.03 11.19
CA GLY A 166 -0.49 -19.86 12.08
C GLY A 166 -1.11 -18.59 11.52
N GLY A 167 -1.63 -18.59 10.29
CA GLY A 167 -2.32 -17.42 9.73
C GLY A 167 -3.71 -17.18 10.35
N GLN A 168 -4.11 -15.91 10.48
CA GLN A 168 -5.40 -15.55 11.06
C GLN A 168 -6.54 -15.71 10.03
N PRO A 169 -7.65 -16.45 10.35
CA PRO A 169 -8.73 -16.72 9.41
C PRO A 169 -9.42 -15.48 8.83
N ARG A 170 -9.45 -14.39 9.61
CA ARG A 170 -10.15 -13.16 9.26
C ARG A 170 -9.37 -12.29 8.27
N GLY A 171 -8.07 -12.56 8.07
CA GLY A 171 -7.14 -11.65 7.43
C GLY A 171 -6.72 -10.52 8.36
N PRO A 172 -5.79 -9.65 7.93
CA PRO A 172 -5.33 -8.53 8.75
C PRO A 172 -6.39 -7.40 8.78
N ASN A 173 -6.56 -6.72 9.91
CA ASN A 173 -7.33 -5.47 9.91
C ASN A 173 -6.43 -4.32 9.45
N ILE A 174 -6.66 -3.83 8.24
CA ILE A 174 -5.82 -2.79 7.66
C ILE A 174 -5.85 -1.50 8.49
N SER A 175 -7.05 -1.06 8.90
CA SER A 175 -7.24 0.23 9.56
C SER A 175 -6.79 0.25 11.01
N ASP A 176 -6.92 -0.89 11.70
CA ASP A 176 -6.66 -0.98 13.14
C ASP A 176 -5.32 -1.64 13.47
N ASP A 177 -4.79 -2.49 12.58
CA ASP A 177 -3.53 -3.21 12.81
C ASP A 177 -2.41 -2.71 11.87
N VAL A 178 -2.60 -2.81 10.55
CA VAL A 178 -1.51 -2.66 9.57
C VAL A 178 -1.02 -1.22 9.48
N ILE A 179 -1.94 -0.27 9.22
CA ILE A 179 -1.57 1.15 9.07
C ILE A 179 -1.03 1.71 10.40
N PRO A 180 -1.67 1.51 11.57
CA PRO A 180 -1.14 1.98 12.84
C PRO A 180 0.22 1.39 13.18
N TYR A 181 0.40 0.08 12.99
CA TYR A 181 1.69 -0.56 13.24
C TYR A 181 2.80 0.06 12.38
N ALA A 182 2.59 0.18 11.07
CA ALA A 182 3.59 0.73 10.17
C ALA A 182 3.91 2.20 10.49
N ALA A 183 2.90 3.01 10.81
CA ALA A 183 3.07 4.40 11.21
C ALA A 183 3.94 4.50 12.47
N ASN A 184 3.59 3.75 13.52
CA ASN A 184 4.33 3.74 14.78
C ASN A 184 5.76 3.23 14.61
N PHE A 185 5.96 2.22 13.76
CA PHE A 185 7.27 1.60 13.52
C PHE A 185 8.23 2.51 12.73
N VAL A 186 7.74 3.24 11.73
CA VAL A 186 8.60 4.05 10.85
C VAL A 186 8.82 5.47 11.37
N PHE A 187 7.84 6.03 12.07
CA PHE A 187 7.85 7.40 12.58
C PHE A 187 8.02 7.43 14.10
N VAL A 188 8.88 6.56 14.64
CA VAL A 188 9.19 6.52 16.09
C VAL A 188 9.67 7.89 16.56
N GLY A 189 9.06 8.40 17.63
CA GLY A 189 9.36 9.72 18.18
C GLY A 189 8.75 10.90 17.40
N GLU A 190 7.93 10.64 16.38
CA GLU A 190 7.28 11.67 15.55
C GLU A 190 5.74 11.53 15.63
N PRO A 191 5.09 11.79 16.79
CA PRO A 191 3.67 11.51 17.01
C PRO A 191 2.74 12.23 16.02
N ASP A 192 3.11 13.45 15.60
CA ASP A 192 2.36 14.19 14.58
C ASP A 192 2.33 13.45 13.25
N LYS A 193 3.47 12.86 12.83
CA LYS A 193 3.56 12.09 11.58
C LYS A 193 2.85 10.74 11.68
N GLN A 194 2.90 10.10 12.85
CA GLN A 194 2.13 8.89 13.12
C GLN A 194 0.63 9.16 12.93
N ASN A 195 0.13 10.24 13.54
CA ASN A 195 -1.27 10.65 13.41
C ASN A 195 -1.62 11.08 11.97
N SER A 196 -0.73 11.83 11.30
CA SER A 196 -0.90 12.20 9.89
C SER A 196 -1.10 10.98 8.99
N VAL A 197 -0.31 9.90 9.16
CA VAL A 197 -0.48 8.68 8.37
C VAL A 197 -1.88 8.08 8.54
N MET A 198 -2.42 8.12 9.77
CA MET A 198 -3.78 7.64 10.02
C MET A 198 -4.86 8.51 9.38
N LEU A 199 -4.70 9.83 9.43
CA LEU A 199 -5.61 10.77 8.78
C LEU A 199 -5.57 10.63 7.26
N LEU A 200 -4.37 10.54 6.69
CA LEU A 200 -4.16 10.31 5.25
C LEU A 200 -4.80 9.01 4.79
N TRP A 201 -4.66 7.91 5.56
CA TRP A 201 -5.33 6.64 5.22
C TRP A 201 -6.85 6.80 5.10
N ARG A 202 -7.48 7.51 6.05
CA ARG A 202 -8.92 7.77 6.03
C ARG A 202 -9.32 8.67 4.88
N GLN A 203 -8.57 9.76 4.67
CA GLN A 203 -8.83 10.72 3.60
C GLN A 203 -8.74 10.07 2.23
N MET A 204 -7.64 9.37 1.95
CA MET A 204 -7.43 8.67 0.67
C MET A 204 -8.43 7.52 0.46
N SER A 205 -8.89 6.88 1.54
CA SER A 205 -9.97 5.89 1.45
C SER A 205 -11.32 6.53 1.10
N GLY A 206 -11.57 7.75 1.57
CA GLY A 206 -12.72 8.54 1.13
C GLY A 206 -12.66 8.84 -0.36
N ASP A 207 -11.51 9.26 -0.88
CA ASP A 207 -11.30 9.52 -2.31
C ASP A 207 -11.51 8.24 -3.15
N ALA A 208 -10.97 7.10 -2.70
CA ALA A 208 -11.11 5.82 -3.38
C ALA A 208 -12.56 5.30 -3.45
N HIS A 209 -13.40 5.67 -2.48
CA HIS A 209 -14.83 5.32 -2.44
C HIS A 209 -15.75 6.44 -2.91
N ALA A 210 -15.20 7.49 -3.55
CA ALA A 210 -15.96 8.66 -4.01
C ALA A 210 -16.79 9.34 -2.90
N LEU A 211 -16.30 9.32 -1.66
CA LEU A 211 -16.95 9.98 -0.54
C LEU A 211 -16.60 11.47 -0.54
N THR A 212 -17.59 12.32 -0.85
CA THR A 212 -17.43 13.77 -1.06
C THR A 212 -16.70 14.49 0.07
N TRP A 213 -16.86 14.05 1.32
CA TRP A 213 -16.22 14.69 2.48
C TRP A 213 -14.69 14.75 2.36
N SER A 214 -14.06 13.76 1.72
CA SER A 214 -12.60 13.71 1.56
C SER A 214 -12.09 14.83 0.66
N MET A 215 -12.85 15.13 -0.40
CA MET A 215 -12.57 16.22 -1.32
C MET A 215 -12.89 17.58 -0.69
N THR A 216 -13.94 17.70 0.14
CA THR A 216 -14.28 18.99 0.78
C THR A 216 -13.21 19.48 1.74
N LEU A 217 -12.40 18.59 2.33
CA LEU A 217 -11.25 18.97 3.16
C LEU A 217 -10.16 19.72 2.38
N ARG A 218 -10.14 19.60 1.05
CA ARG A 218 -9.15 20.22 0.17
C ARG A 218 -9.76 21.19 -0.84
N ALA A 219 -11.08 21.40 -0.77
CA ALA A 219 -11.79 22.32 -1.63
C ALA A 219 -11.68 23.75 -1.08
N THR A 220 -11.61 24.72 -1.99
CA THR A 220 -11.88 26.12 -1.66
C THR A 220 -13.38 26.34 -1.78
N LEU A 221 -14.05 26.55 -0.65
CA LEU A 221 -15.48 26.85 -0.62
C LEU A 221 -15.71 28.36 -0.67
N GLY A 222 -16.73 28.79 -1.41
CA GLY A 222 -17.21 30.16 -1.40
C GLY A 222 -17.81 30.55 -0.05
N PRO A 223 -18.10 31.84 0.17
CA PRO A 223 -18.83 32.27 1.36
C PRO A 223 -20.25 31.71 1.34
N THR A 224 -20.77 31.35 2.51
CA THR A 224 -22.18 31.00 2.67
C THR A 224 -23.05 32.23 2.40
N GLN A 225 -23.97 32.15 1.45
CA GLN A 225 -24.94 33.24 1.19
C GLN A 225 -26.24 33.01 1.96
N LYS A 226 -26.76 34.07 2.57
CA LYS A 226 -27.99 34.00 3.37
C LYS A 226 -29.18 33.63 2.47
N GLY A 227 -29.86 32.55 2.82
CA GLY A 227 -31.01 32.04 2.05
C GLY A 227 -30.64 31.03 0.96
N GLU A 228 -29.36 30.75 0.75
CA GLU A 228 -28.93 29.70 -0.18
C GLU A 228 -28.63 28.39 0.58
N PRO A 229 -29.23 27.26 0.18
CA PRO A 229 -29.02 25.97 0.86
C PRO A 229 -27.69 25.30 0.48
N LEU A 230 -26.96 25.82 -0.52
CA LEU A 230 -25.74 25.22 -1.06
C LEU A 230 -24.64 26.27 -1.20
N THR A 231 -23.39 25.84 -1.06
CA THR A 231 -22.20 26.67 -1.30
C THR A 231 -21.42 26.11 -2.46
N ALA A 232 -21.11 26.96 -3.45
CA ALA A 232 -20.23 26.59 -4.55
C ALA A 232 -18.77 26.52 -4.07
N GLY A 233 -18.00 25.59 -4.61
CA GLY A 233 -16.58 25.44 -4.29
C GLY A 233 -15.80 24.83 -5.44
N THR A 234 -14.48 24.95 -5.37
CA THR A 234 -13.56 24.38 -6.35
C THR A 234 -12.57 23.45 -5.66
N ALA A 235 -12.32 22.29 -6.28
CA ALA A 235 -11.26 21.38 -5.89
C ALA A 235 -10.37 21.14 -7.11
N ALA A 236 -9.09 21.52 -6.99
CA ALA A 236 -8.09 21.32 -8.04
C ALA A 236 -6.99 20.38 -7.52
N GLY A 237 -6.28 19.72 -8.44
CA GLY A 237 -5.07 19.02 -8.07
C GLY A 237 -4.00 20.00 -7.58
N SER A 238 -3.23 19.59 -6.57
CA SER A 238 -2.22 20.44 -5.94
C SER A 238 -1.03 19.61 -5.52
N LEU A 239 0.19 20.05 -5.90
CA LEU A 239 1.43 19.44 -5.44
C LEU A 239 1.57 19.49 -3.92
N GLU A 240 1.15 20.60 -3.31
CA GLU A 240 1.13 20.76 -1.85
C GLU A 240 0.26 19.70 -1.19
N ALA A 241 -0.92 19.45 -1.74
CA ALA A 241 -1.87 18.49 -1.17
C ALA A 241 -1.40 17.02 -1.32
N ILE A 242 -0.71 16.68 -2.41
CA ILE A 242 -0.22 15.31 -2.63
C ILE A 242 1.16 15.05 -2.01
N ALA A 243 1.89 16.09 -1.59
CA ALA A 243 3.24 15.95 -1.09
C ALA A 243 3.32 15.07 0.17
N GLU A 244 2.45 15.32 1.15
CA GLU A 244 2.44 14.56 2.40
C GLU A 244 2.14 13.06 2.19
N PRO A 245 1.05 12.64 1.50
CA PRO A 245 0.81 11.22 1.25
C PRO A 245 1.88 10.56 0.40
N PHE A 246 2.50 11.28 -0.55
CA PHE A 246 3.64 10.77 -1.32
C PHE A 246 4.84 10.48 -0.40
N VAL A 247 5.24 11.47 0.40
CA VAL A 247 6.41 11.36 1.29
C VAL A 247 6.19 10.31 2.37
N ALA A 248 4.99 10.25 2.96
CA ALA A 248 4.65 9.23 3.96
C ALA A 248 4.79 7.81 3.37
N SER A 249 4.18 7.58 2.21
CA SER A 249 4.26 6.30 1.50
C SER A 249 5.70 5.96 1.09
N PHE A 250 6.47 6.94 0.62
CA PHE A 250 7.88 6.76 0.27
C PHE A 250 8.73 6.36 1.49
N ARG A 251 8.54 7.02 2.65
CA ARG A 251 9.28 6.69 3.88
C ARG A 251 8.95 5.29 4.38
N LEU A 252 7.67 4.89 4.34
CA LEU A 252 7.26 3.52 4.64
C LEU A 252 7.92 2.52 3.68
N LEU A 253 7.87 2.78 2.36
CA LEU A 253 8.49 1.93 1.36
C LEU A 253 10.00 1.79 1.56
N LYS A 254 10.69 2.91 1.83
CA LYS A 254 12.12 2.92 2.13
C LYS A 254 12.46 2.05 3.32
N ARG A 255 11.69 2.15 4.40
CA ARG A 255 11.89 1.31 5.57
C ARG A 255 11.55 -0.15 5.28
N GLY A 256 10.51 -0.43 4.51
CA GLY A 256 10.14 -1.76 4.07
C GLY A 256 11.25 -2.47 3.28
N TRP A 257 11.88 -1.79 2.30
CA TRP A 257 13.05 -2.34 1.60
C TRP A 257 14.24 -2.56 2.53
N SER A 258 14.53 -1.63 3.43
CA SER A 258 15.60 -1.80 4.43
C SER A 258 15.34 -2.99 5.36
N LEU A 259 14.10 -3.24 5.76
CA LEU A 259 13.75 -4.43 6.54
C LEU A 259 13.91 -5.69 5.70
N PHE A 260 13.46 -5.67 4.43
CA PHE A 260 13.62 -6.82 3.55
C PHE A 260 15.10 -7.21 3.41
N ASP A 261 15.97 -6.23 3.19
CA ASP A 261 17.43 -6.44 3.12
C ASP A 261 17.94 -7.06 4.43
N GLN A 262 17.62 -6.46 5.58
CA GLN A 262 18.01 -6.94 6.90
C GLN A 262 17.60 -8.39 7.18
N ARG A 263 16.38 -8.78 6.77
CA ARG A 263 15.86 -10.13 7.03
C ARG A 263 16.32 -11.16 5.99
N CYS A 264 16.79 -10.72 4.82
CA CYS A 264 17.29 -11.58 3.75
C CYS A 264 18.78 -11.90 3.89
N GLU A 265 19.53 -11.14 4.68
CA GLU A 265 20.96 -11.38 4.94
C GLU A 265 21.13 -12.45 6.04
N ALA A 266 21.98 -13.44 5.77
CA ALA A 266 22.40 -14.37 6.80
C ALA A 266 23.33 -13.63 7.79
N SER A 267 23.11 -13.81 9.10
CA SER A 267 24.08 -13.33 10.08
C SER A 267 25.38 -14.09 9.88
N GLU A 268 26.44 -13.43 9.42
CA GLU A 268 27.78 -13.99 9.51
C GLU A 268 28.02 -14.37 10.97
N GLY A 269 28.28 -15.67 11.22
CA GLY A 269 28.30 -16.24 12.57
C GLY A 269 29.11 -15.39 13.54
N ARG A 270 28.43 -14.88 14.57
CA ARG A 270 29.07 -14.44 15.81
C ARG A 270 29.09 -15.59 16.81
#